data_AF-A0A1J8R182-F1
#
_entry.id   AF-A0A1J8R182-F1
#
_cell.length_a   1.000
_cell.length_b   1.000
_cell.length_c   1.000
_cell.angle_alpha   90.00
_cell.angle_beta   90.00
_cell.angle_gamma   90.00
#
_symmetry.space_group_name_H-M   'P 1'
#
loop_
_entity.id
_entity.type
_entity.pdbx_description
1 polymer ?
#
loop_
_entity_poly.entity_id
_entity_poly.type
_entity_poly.pdbx_seq_one_letter_code
_entity_poly.pdbx_strand_id
1 'polypeptide(L)'
;MVANAGIIHTASLVETTTTDWDKIFATNVRGVFLTYKYAAQKMVALNETHKRGRRIIGASSLLGKRGEERMSAYTASKFAVRGLTQAAAVELGRHGITVNAYAPGLIMTSMRE
;
A
#
# COMPACT_ATOMS: atom_id res chain seq x y z
N MET A 1 4.61 -4.91 -11.17
CA MET A 1 4.38 -3.52 -10.71
C MET A 1 4.66 -3.46 -9.21
N VAL A 2 5.34 -2.42 -8.75
CA VAL A 2 5.61 -2.18 -7.32
C VAL A 2 5.08 -0.80 -6.92
N ALA A 3 4.07 -0.75 -6.06
CA ALA A 3 3.52 0.47 -5.48
C ALA A 3 4.30 0.80 -4.19
N ASN A 4 5.42 1.51 -4.34
CA ASN A 4 6.36 1.79 -3.25
C ASN A 4 6.13 3.12 -2.53
N ALA A 5 5.63 4.14 -3.24
CA ALA A 5 5.55 5.50 -2.73
C ALA A 5 4.78 5.58 -1.40
N GLY A 6 5.31 6.36 -0.46
CA GLY A 6 4.67 6.62 0.82
C GLY A 6 5.33 7.79 1.54
N ILE A 7 4.60 8.36 2.49
CA ILE A 7 5.07 9.38 3.43
C ILE A 7 4.72 8.98 4.86
N ILE A 8 5.36 9.64 5.81
CA ILE A 8 5.17 9.47 7.25
C ILE A 8 4.78 10.81 7.88
N HIS A 9 4.04 10.77 8.98
CA HIS A 9 3.76 11.92 9.83
C HIS A 9 3.70 11.40 11.25
N THR A 10 4.43 12.07 12.15
CA THR A 10 4.57 11.66 13.54
C THR A 10 3.91 12.71 14.42
N ALA A 11 2.74 12.39 14.96
CA ALA A 11 1.98 13.24 15.86
C ALA A 11 1.11 12.36 16.77
N SER A 12 0.78 12.84 17.97
CA SER A 12 -0.21 12.12 18.79
C SER A 12 -1.57 12.09 18.08
N LEU A 13 -2.45 11.18 18.49
CA LEU A 13 -3.78 11.05 17.89
C LEU A 13 -4.56 12.37 17.95
N VAL A 14 -4.47 13.08 19.08
CA VAL A 14 -5.21 14.33 19.33
C VAL A 14 -4.61 15.55 18.62
N GLU A 15 -3.33 15.48 18.24
CA GLU A 15 -2.64 16.55 17.49
C GLU A 15 -2.69 16.33 15.97
N THR A 16 -3.05 15.13 15.52
CA THR A 16 -3.10 14.81 14.09
C THR A 16 -4.22 15.60 13.43
N THR A 17 -3.86 16.53 12.54
CA THR A 17 -4.87 17.33 11.81
C THR A 17 -5.52 16.50 10.69
N THR A 18 -6.72 16.89 10.28
CA THR A 18 -7.38 16.29 9.10
C THR A 18 -6.55 16.49 7.84
N THR A 19 -5.86 17.63 7.70
CA THR A 19 -4.96 17.91 6.58
C THR A 19 -3.79 16.91 6.53
N ASP A 20 -3.16 16.61 7.67
CA ASP A 20 -2.06 15.64 7.74
C ASP A 20 -2.55 14.22 7.47
N TRP A 21 -3.72 13.87 8.02
CA TRP A 21 -4.40 12.61 7.76
C TRP A 21 -4.67 12.43 6.26
N ASP A 22 -5.29 13.42 5.63
CA ASP A 22 -5.66 13.39 4.22
C ASP A 22 -4.42 13.33 3.33
N LYS A 23 -3.35 14.05 3.68
CA LYS A 23 -2.07 13.99 2.97
C LYS A 23 -1.48 12.58 3.03
N ILE A 24 -1.45 11.95 4.20
CA ILE A 24 -1.02 10.55 4.34
C ILE A 24 -1.88 9.62 3.49
N PHE A 25 -3.20 9.70 3.60
CA PHE A 25 -4.10 8.78 2.90
C PHE A 25 -4.06 8.98 1.38
N ALA A 26 -3.91 10.22 0.91
CA ALA A 26 -3.75 10.53 -0.50
C ALA A 26 -2.53 9.82 -1.10
N THR A 27 -1.38 9.87 -0.42
CA THR A 27 -0.17 9.19 -0.92
C THR A 27 -0.21 7.69 -0.64
N ASN A 28 -0.38 7.29 0.63
CA ASN A 28 -0.15 5.92 1.07
C ASN A 28 -1.28 4.96 0.70
N VAL A 29 -2.51 5.45 0.54
CA VAL A 29 -3.69 4.61 0.28
C VAL A 29 -4.21 4.85 -1.12
N ARG A 30 -4.59 6.09 -1.44
CA ARG A 30 -5.15 6.43 -2.75
C ARG A 30 -4.12 6.20 -3.87
N GLY A 31 -2.87 6.61 -3.65
CA GLY A 31 -1.77 6.34 -4.59
C GLY A 31 -1.58 4.85 -4.87
N VAL A 32 -1.53 4.02 -3.82
CA VAL A 32 -1.42 2.56 -3.96
C VAL A 32 -2.63 1.97 -4.68
N PHE A 33 -3.85 2.36 -4.30
CA PHE A 33 -5.09 1.94 -4.96
C PHE A 33 -5.09 2.25 -6.46
N LEU A 34 -4.76 3.49 -6.84
CA LEU A 34 -4.72 3.88 -8.25
C LEU A 34 -3.67 3.06 -9.02
N THR A 35 -2.50 2.84 -8.41
CA THR A 35 -1.44 2.03 -9.01
C THR A 35 -1.91 0.59 -9.23
N TYR A 36 -2.53 -0.02 -8.22
CA TYR A 36 -3.13 -1.36 -8.28
C TYR A 36 -4.18 -1.45 -9.39
N LYS A 37 -5.14 -0.52 -9.38
CA LYS A 37 -6.26 -0.47 -10.33
C LYS A 37 -5.76 -0.48 -11.77
N TYR A 38 -4.90 0.46 -12.13
CA TYR A 38 -4.47 0.62 -13.53
C TYR A 38 -3.52 -0.49 -13.96
N ALA A 39 -2.67 -1.00 -13.06
CA ALA A 39 -1.84 -2.17 -13.35
C ALA A 39 -2.69 -3.43 -13.57
N ALA A 40 -3.67 -3.67 -12.71
CA ALA A 40 -4.59 -4.80 -12.82
C ALA A 40 -5.39 -4.74 -14.12
N GLN A 41 -5.96 -3.57 -14.48
CA GLN A 41 -6.67 -3.37 -15.74
C GLN A 41 -5.80 -3.76 -16.95
N LYS A 42 -4.53 -3.33 -16.97
CA LYS A 42 -3.61 -3.71 -18.05
C LYS A 42 -3.28 -5.20 -18.03
N MET A 43 -3.04 -5.80 -16.87
CA MET A 43 -2.72 -7.23 -16.75
C MET A 43 -3.88 -8.14 -17.14
N VAL A 44 -5.13 -7.78 -16.80
CA VAL A 44 -6.34 -8.52 -17.19
C VAL A 44 -6.56 -8.49 -18.70
N ALA A 45 -6.20 -7.39 -19.37
CA ALA A 45 -6.31 -7.25 -20.82
C ALA A 45 -5.21 -8.03 -21.60
N LEU A 46 -4.18 -8.54 -20.94
CA LEU A 46 -3.15 -9.36 -21.60
C LEU A 46 -3.69 -10.75 -21.92
N ASN A 47 -3.40 -11.25 -23.12
CA ASN A 47 -3.77 -12.61 -23.52
C ASN A 47 -2.98 -13.70 -22.75
N GLU A 48 -3.48 -14.93 -22.80
CA GLU A 48 -2.96 -16.08 -22.05
C GLU A 48 -1.50 -16.45 -22.37
N THR A 49 -0.91 -15.96 -23.47
CA THR A 49 0.50 -16.19 -23.80
C THR A 49 1.44 -15.26 -23.02
N HIS A 50 0.94 -14.16 -22.45
CA HIS A 50 1.70 -13.18 -21.66
C HIS A 50 1.41 -13.32 -20.16
N LYS A 51 1.68 -14.50 -19.59
CA LYS A 51 1.53 -14.75 -18.12
C LYS A 51 2.69 -14.24 -17.28
N ARG A 52 3.87 -14.03 -17.88
CA ARG A 52 5.02 -13.47 -17.16
C ARG A 52 4.75 -12.02 -16.76
N GLY A 53 5.13 -11.66 -15.52
CA GLY A 53 5.04 -10.27 -15.03
C GLY A 53 3.69 -9.86 -14.43
N ARG A 54 2.71 -10.76 -14.30
CA ARG A 54 1.40 -10.51 -13.66
C ARG A 54 1.50 -10.47 -12.11
N ARG A 55 2.33 -9.57 -11.60
CA ARG A 55 2.57 -9.41 -10.16
C ARG A 55 2.41 -7.96 -9.73
N ILE A 56 1.63 -7.77 -8.67
CA ILE A 56 1.43 -6.51 -7.99
C ILE A 56 2.01 -6.64 -6.59
N ILE A 57 2.85 -5.67 -6.20
CA ILE A 57 3.48 -5.63 -4.88
C ILE A 57 3.23 -4.25 -4.27
N GLY A 58 2.68 -4.18 -3.05
CA GLY A 58 2.47 -2.93 -2.31
C GLY A 58 3.40 -2.76 -1.11
N ALA A 59 3.73 -1.51 -0.81
CA ALA A 59 4.49 -1.12 0.37
C ALA A 59 3.59 -0.96 1.61
N SER A 60 3.47 -2.02 2.41
CA SER A 60 2.91 -1.91 3.77
C SER A 60 4.02 -1.50 4.75
N SER A 61 3.95 -1.98 5.99
CA SER A 61 4.92 -1.73 7.07
C SER A 61 4.75 -2.80 8.15
N LEU A 62 5.72 -2.95 9.05
CA LEU A 62 5.48 -3.52 10.38
C LEU A 62 4.26 -2.85 11.04
N LEU A 63 4.08 -1.55 10.83
CA LEU A 63 2.92 -0.79 11.30
C LEU A 63 1.64 -1.01 10.48
N GLY A 64 1.67 -1.87 9.46
CA GLY A 64 0.48 -2.46 8.85
C GLY A 64 0.01 -3.74 9.54
N LYS A 65 0.69 -4.15 10.62
CA LYS A 65 0.39 -5.35 11.42
C LYS A 65 0.17 -5.06 12.91
N ARG A 66 0.69 -3.95 13.42
CA ARG A 66 0.51 -3.48 14.81
C ARG A 66 0.50 -1.95 14.89
N GLY A 67 -0.03 -1.41 15.99
CA GLY A 67 0.06 0.02 16.28
C GLY A 67 1.42 0.43 16.86
N GLU A 68 1.71 1.72 16.77
CA GLU A 68 2.84 2.39 17.44
C GLU A 68 2.39 3.78 17.89
N GLU A 69 2.89 4.21 19.04
CA GLU A 69 2.58 5.51 19.60
C GLU A 69 2.98 6.64 18.62
N ARG A 70 2.17 7.71 18.57
CA ARG A 70 2.37 8.89 17.71
C ARG A 70 2.42 8.60 16.20
N MET A 71 1.88 7.46 15.76
CA MET A 71 1.91 7.00 14.36
C MET A 71 0.52 6.66 13.80
N SER A 72 -0.55 7.17 14.42
CA SER A 72 -1.94 6.77 14.14
C SER A 72 -2.32 6.80 12.65
N ALA A 73 -2.12 7.94 11.98
CA ALA A 73 -2.43 8.11 10.56
C ALA A 73 -1.59 7.19 9.66
N TYR A 74 -0.29 7.08 9.94
CA TYR A 74 0.60 6.20 9.19
C TYR A 74 0.22 4.73 9.36
N THR A 75 0.04 4.27 10.61
CA THR A 75 -0.42 2.91 10.95
C THR A 75 -1.72 2.60 10.23
N ALA A 76 -2.74 3.45 10.35
CA ALA A 76 -4.03 3.26 9.68
C ALA A 76 -3.86 3.10 8.16
N SER A 77 -3.03 3.95 7.54
CA SER A 77 -2.75 3.87 6.10
C SER A 77 -2.07 2.55 5.69
N LYS A 78 -1.17 2.01 6.51
CA LYS A 78 -0.44 0.77 6.20
C LYS A 78 -1.27 -0.49 6.47
N PHE A 79 -2.22 -0.44 7.42
CA PHE A 79 -3.28 -1.44 7.56
C PHE A 79 -4.21 -1.42 6.34
N ALA A 80 -4.59 -0.23 5.85
CA ALA A 80 -5.40 -0.11 4.63
C ALA A 80 -4.71 -0.73 3.41
N VAL A 81 -3.40 -0.51 3.22
CA VAL A 81 -2.63 -1.18 2.16
C VAL A 81 -2.67 -2.71 2.31
N ARG A 82 -2.58 -3.24 3.53
CA ARG A 82 -2.67 -4.69 3.78
C ARG A 82 -4.05 -5.23 3.43
N GLY A 83 -5.12 -4.56 3.87
CA GLY A 83 -6.50 -4.94 3.54
C GLY A 83 -6.78 -4.90 2.04
N LEU A 84 -6.39 -3.81 1.38
CA LEU A 84 -6.49 -3.66 -0.08
C LEU A 84 -5.75 -4.77 -0.83
N THR A 85 -4.54 -5.10 -0.37
CA THR A 85 -3.73 -6.17 -0.97
C THR A 85 -4.42 -7.53 -0.87
N GLN A 86 -4.97 -7.86 0.30
CA GLN A 86 -5.67 -9.14 0.50
C GLN A 86 -6.94 -9.23 -0.36
N ALA A 87 -7.75 -8.16 -0.40
CA ALA A 87 -8.94 -8.11 -1.24
C ALA A 87 -8.60 -8.27 -2.72
N ALA A 88 -7.62 -7.51 -3.22
CA ALA A 88 -7.18 -7.57 -4.62
C ALA A 88 -6.58 -8.94 -5.00
N ALA A 89 -5.91 -9.63 -4.06
CA ALA A 89 -5.37 -10.96 -4.31
C ALA A 89 -6.49 -11.99 -4.58
N VAL A 90 -7.57 -11.95 -3.79
CA VAL A 90 -8.72 -12.84 -3.98
C VAL A 90 -9.44 -12.54 -5.29
N GLU A 91 -9.67 -11.26 -5.61
CA GLU A 91 -10.37 -10.84 -6.82
C GLU A 91 -9.59 -11.20 -8.10
N LEU A 92 -8.29 -10.93 -8.12
CA LEU A 92 -7.48 -11.03 -9.33
C LEU A 92 -6.85 -12.42 -9.55
N GLY A 93 -6.95 -13.32 -8.58
CA GLY A 93 -6.41 -14.68 -8.66
C GLY A 93 -6.93 -15.46 -9.88
N ARG A 94 -8.21 -15.29 -10.22
CA ARG A 94 -8.83 -15.93 -11.42
C ARG A 94 -8.17 -15.52 -12.75
N HIS A 95 -7.48 -14.38 -12.78
CA HIS A 95 -6.75 -13.87 -13.95
C HIS A 95 -5.27 -14.27 -13.95
N GLY A 96 -4.84 -15.12 -12.99
CA GLY A 96 -3.45 -15.50 -12.81
C GLY A 96 -2.56 -14.36 -12.32
N ILE A 97 -3.15 -13.32 -11.70
CA ILE A 97 -2.41 -12.19 -11.14
C ILE A 97 -2.19 -12.43 -9.65
N THR A 98 -0.94 -12.35 -9.21
CA THR A 98 -0.61 -12.41 -7.78
C THR A 98 -0.48 -11.00 -7.20
N VAL A 99 -1.08 -10.76 -6.04
CA VAL A 99 -1.02 -9.49 -5.32
C VAL A 99 -0.47 -9.73 -3.92
N ASN A 100 0.62 -9.05 -3.55
CA ASN A 100 1.29 -9.20 -2.26
C ASN A 100 1.69 -7.84 -1.69
N ALA A 101 2.03 -7.80 -0.40
CA ALA A 101 2.63 -6.62 0.22
C ALA A 101 3.81 -7.03 1.10
N TYR A 102 4.86 -6.21 1.09
CA TYR A 102 5.97 -6.34 2.04
C TYR A 102 5.73 -5.44 3.25
N ALA A 103 6.24 -5.86 4.39
CA ALA A 103 6.02 -5.23 5.69
C ALA A 103 7.35 -5.08 6.45
N PRO A 104 8.20 -4.11 6.05
CA PRO A 104 9.51 -3.91 6.64
C PRO A 104 9.40 -3.31 8.04
N GLY A 105 10.40 -3.58 8.88
CA GLY A 105 10.65 -2.83 10.11
C GLY A 105 11.24 -1.46 9.84
N LEU A 106 11.99 -0.92 10.79
CA LEU A 106 12.74 0.31 10.58
C LEU A 106 13.87 0.07 9.56
N ILE A 107 13.91 0.86 8.50
CA ILE A 107 14.94 0.80 7.46
C ILE A 107 15.53 2.20 7.30
N MET A 108 16.86 2.28 7.19
CA MET A 108 17.59 3.53 6.99
C MET A 108 17.33 4.07 5.57
N THR A 109 16.51 5.13 5.49
CA THR A 109 16.14 5.86 4.27
C THR A 109 15.83 7.31 4.66
N SER A 110 15.85 8.22 3.67
CA SER A 110 15.46 9.62 3.88
C SER A 110 13.97 9.83 4.21
N MET A 111 13.15 8.78 4.30
CA MET A 111 11.74 8.89 4.67
C MET A 111 11.53 9.47 6.09
N ARG A 112 12.54 9.36 6.96
CA ARG A 112 12.52 9.89 8.33
C ARG A 112 13.41 11.12 8.54
N GLU A 113 14.19 11.52 7.53
CA GLU A 113 15.08 12.71 7.58
C GLU A 113 14.30 13.95 7.14
#